data_AF-I2Q2M1-F1
#
_entry.id   AF-I2Q2M1-F1
#
_cell.length_a   1.000
_cell.length_b   1.000
_cell.length_c   1.000
_cell.angle_alpha   90.00
_cell.angle_beta   90.00
_cell.angle_gamma   90.00
#
_symmetry.space_group_name_H-M   'P 1'
#
loop_
_entity.id
_entity.type
_entity.pdbx_description
1 polymer ?
#
loop_
_entity_poly.entity_id
_entity_poly.type
_entity_poly.pdbx_seq_one_letter_code
_entity_poly.pdbx_strand_id
1 'polypeptide(L)'
;MQIAPNHNQSVPAPQDADVRMRRLRVWKVENGVTWEEMGQHMRGVTGRSVTGNAVQKALRGARMPVSNHKALRDAYPNLPAELLPTPVDVPPGPKPKAGTSAG
;
A
#
# COMPACT_ATOMS: atom_id res chain seq x y z
N MET A 1 -26.43 -30.86 -6.26
CA MET A 1 -26.34 -29.44 -6.67
C MET A 1 -24.93 -28.97 -6.30
N GLN A 2 -24.12 -28.60 -7.30
CA GLN A 2 -22.74 -28.16 -7.09
C GLN A 2 -22.77 -26.68 -6.70
N ILE A 3 -22.43 -26.37 -5.45
CA ILE A 3 -22.26 -25.00 -4.97
C ILE A 3 -20.81 -24.62 -5.24
N ALA A 4 -20.59 -23.78 -6.25
CA ALA A 4 -19.28 -23.24 -6.57
C ALA A 4 -18.69 -22.49 -5.36
N PRO A 5 -17.38 -22.59 -5.08
CA PRO A 5 -16.76 -21.79 -4.03
C PRO A 5 -16.74 -20.33 -4.48
N ASN A 6 -17.64 -19.55 -3.89
CA ASN A 6 -17.66 -18.10 -4.04
C ASN A 6 -16.32 -17.59 -3.49
N HIS A 7 -15.41 -17.18 -4.37
CA HIS A 7 -14.16 -16.51 -4.02
C HIS A 7 -14.50 -15.12 -3.47
N ASN A 8 -15.07 -15.10 -2.28
CA ASN A 8 -15.29 -13.89 -1.52
C ASN A 8 -13.91 -13.45 -1.06
N GLN A 9 -13.26 -12.56 -1.82
CA GLN A 9 -12.03 -11.90 -1.43
C GLN A 9 -12.27 -11.23 -0.07
N SER A 10 -11.94 -11.93 1.00
CA SER A 10 -12.07 -11.45 2.36
C SER A 10 -11.21 -10.21 2.47
N VAL A 11 -11.86 -9.04 2.49
CA VAL A 11 -11.18 -7.82 2.92
C VAL A 11 -10.57 -8.10 4.29
N PRO A 12 -9.25 -7.89 4.49
CA PRO A 12 -8.63 -8.17 5.78
C PRO A 12 -9.40 -7.42 6.85
N ALA A 13 -9.76 -8.11 7.92
CA ALA A 13 -10.51 -7.50 9.00
C ALA A 13 -9.68 -6.31 9.56
N PRO A 14 -10.31 -5.29 10.16
CA PRO A 14 -9.58 -4.17 10.76
C PRO A 14 -8.46 -4.63 11.72
N GLN A 15 -8.69 -5.77 12.39
CA GLN A 15 -7.76 -6.47 13.27
C GLN A 15 -6.48 -6.92 12.54
N ASP A 16 -6.62 -7.43 11.31
CA ASP A 16 -5.52 -7.90 10.48
C ASP A 16 -4.65 -6.74 9.98
N ALA A 17 -5.26 -5.59 9.69
CA ALA A 17 -4.55 -4.40 9.26
C ALA A 17 -3.64 -3.84 10.37
N ASP A 18 -4.13 -3.80 11.61
CA ASP A 18 -3.34 -3.31 12.74
C ASP A 18 -2.24 -4.30 13.15
N VAL A 19 -2.50 -5.61 13.11
CA VAL A 19 -1.48 -6.65 13.34
C VAL A 19 -0.40 -6.59 12.27
N ARG A 20 -0.79 -6.50 10.99
CA ARG A 20 0.14 -6.33 9.86
C ARG A 20 0.99 -5.07 10.06
N MET A 21 0.37 -3.95 10.43
CA MET A 21 1.09 -2.70 10.71
C MET A 21 2.10 -2.84 11.84
N ARG A 22 1.74 -3.54 12.92
CA ARG A 22 2.66 -3.80 14.03
C ARG A 22 3.86 -4.63 13.57
N ARG A 23 3.63 -5.72 12.81
CA ARG A 23 4.70 -6.56 12.27
C ARG A 23 5.61 -5.78 11.31
N LEU A 24 5.03 -4.94 10.46
CA LEU A 24 5.78 -4.09 9.55
C LEU A 24 6.65 -3.06 10.29
N ARG A 25 6.16 -2.51 11.43
CA ARG A 25 6.96 -1.65 12.31
C ARG A 25 8.17 -2.35 12.90
N VAL A 26 8.03 -3.63 13.26
CA VAL A 26 9.15 -4.44 13.78
C VAL A 26 10.14 -4.71 12.66
N TRP A 27 9.66 -5.24 11.53
CA TRP A 27 10.50 -5.56 10.37
C TRP A 27 11.35 -4.36 9.92
N LYS A 28 10.76 -3.16 9.82
CA LYS A 28 11.51 -1.98 9.38
C LYS A 28 12.63 -1.61 10.36
N VAL A 29 12.44 -1.84 11.67
CA VAL A 29 13.46 -1.54 12.69
C VAL A 29 14.58 -2.55 12.60
N GLU A 30 14.26 -3.83 12.44
CA GLU A 30 15.23 -4.91 12.28
C GLU A 30 16.08 -4.75 11.01
N ASN A 31 15.50 -4.16 9.95
CA ASN A 31 16.17 -3.94 8.67
C ASN A 31 16.75 -2.53 8.50
N GLY A 32 16.66 -1.66 9.52
CA GLY A 32 17.18 -0.29 9.44
C GLY A 32 16.47 0.62 8.43
N VAL A 33 15.21 0.33 8.09
CA VAL A 33 14.40 1.06 7.10
C VAL A 33 13.47 2.06 7.78
N THR A 34 13.35 3.25 7.19
CA THR A 34 12.40 4.29 7.60
C THR A 34 11.19 4.36 6.67
N TRP A 35 10.09 4.94 7.19
CA TRP A 35 8.90 5.18 6.37
C TRP A 35 9.15 6.15 5.22
N GLU A 36 10.06 7.11 5.41
CA GLU A 36 10.45 8.08 4.37
C GLU A 36 11.18 7.37 3.23
N GLU A 37 12.11 6.48 3.53
CA GLU A 37 12.82 5.68 2.51
C GLU A 37 11.86 4.79 1.71
N MET A 38 10.95 4.08 2.39
CA MET A 38 9.92 3.30 1.69
C MET A 38 9.07 4.19 0.77
N GLY A 39 8.80 5.42 1.19
CA GLY A 39 8.03 6.41 0.45
C GLY A 39 8.72 6.91 -0.82
N GLN A 40 10.05 6.88 -0.89
CA GLN A 40 10.81 7.21 -2.09
C GLN A 40 10.55 6.22 -3.23
N HIS A 41 10.30 4.95 -2.90
CA HIS A 41 9.98 3.90 -3.86
C HIS A 41 8.50 3.89 -4.29
N MET A 42 7.62 4.44 -3.46
CA MET A 42 6.19 4.52 -3.75
C MET A 42 5.85 5.77 -4.56
N ARG A 43 4.92 5.63 -5.51
CA ARG A 43 4.34 6.76 -6.25
C ARG A 43 2.96 7.08 -5.72
N GLY A 44 2.77 8.36 -5.34
CA GLY A 44 1.47 8.90 -5.02
C GLY A 44 0.64 9.18 -6.27
N VAL A 45 -0.64 9.51 -6.08
CA VAL A 45 -1.60 9.86 -7.16
C VAL A 45 -1.14 11.03 -8.04
N THR A 46 -0.24 11.88 -7.56
CA THR A 46 0.32 13.02 -8.31
C THR A 46 1.61 12.67 -9.06
N GLY A 47 2.05 11.40 -9.03
CA GLY A 47 3.32 10.95 -9.61
C GLY A 47 4.56 11.30 -8.77
N ARG A 48 4.38 11.98 -7.63
CA ARG A 48 5.46 12.29 -6.69
C ARG A 48 5.70 11.15 -5.71
N SER A 49 6.88 11.12 -5.11
CA SER A 49 7.19 10.21 -3.99
C SER A 49 6.23 10.45 -2.83
N VAL A 50 5.94 9.38 -2.10
CA VAL A 50 5.00 9.38 -0.98
C VAL A 50 5.75 9.76 0.29
N THR A 51 5.20 10.64 1.13
CA THR A 51 5.79 10.96 2.44
C THR A 51 5.61 9.81 3.42
N GLY A 52 6.44 9.70 4.45
CA GLY A 52 6.37 8.59 5.41
C GLY A 52 4.99 8.43 6.07
N ASN A 53 4.31 9.53 6.39
CA ASN A 53 2.95 9.47 6.94
C ASN A 53 1.93 8.91 5.93
N ALA A 54 2.07 9.23 4.65
CA ALA A 54 1.22 8.69 3.60
C ALA A 54 1.54 7.22 3.30
N VAL A 55 2.80 6.78 3.46
CA VAL A 55 3.19 5.36 3.42
C VAL A 55 2.47 4.58 4.51
N GLN A 56 2.50 5.08 5.76
CA GLN A 56 1.80 4.42 6.87
C GLN A 56 0.31 4.28 6.61
N LYS A 57 -0.35 5.32 6.08
CA LYS A 57 -1.76 5.26 5.68
C LYS A 57 -2.00 4.23 4.58
N ALA A 58 -1.17 4.23 3.53
CA ALA A 58 -1.29 3.31 2.41
C ALA A 58 -1.13 1.84 2.85
N LEU A 59 -0.12 1.56 3.69
CA LEU A 59 0.20 0.21 4.15
C LEU A 59 -0.76 -0.29 5.25
N ARG A 60 -1.48 0.62 5.94
CA ARG A 60 -2.57 0.27 6.85
C ARG A 60 -3.85 -0.09 6.09
N GLY A 61 -4.00 0.41 4.86
CA GLY A 61 -5.10 0.05 3.98
C GLY A 61 -5.12 -1.45 3.68
N ALA A 62 -6.31 -1.95 3.30
CA ALA A 62 -6.48 -3.33 2.83
C ALA A 62 -5.85 -3.56 1.44
N ARG A 63 -5.75 -2.50 0.64
CA ARG A 63 -5.37 -2.54 -0.77
C ARG A 63 -4.31 -1.50 -1.07
N MET A 64 -3.45 -1.79 -2.04
CA MET A 64 -2.50 -0.83 -2.60
C MET A 64 -2.36 -1.01 -4.12
N PRO A 65 -1.89 0.01 -4.87
CA PRO A 65 -1.61 -0.14 -6.29
C PRO A 65 -0.55 -1.21 -6.58
N VAL A 66 -0.75 -2.01 -7.63
CA VAL A 66 0.21 -3.04 -8.10
C VAL A 66 1.61 -2.47 -8.29
N SER A 67 1.70 -1.27 -8.87
CA SER A 67 2.98 -0.57 -9.11
C SER A 67 3.75 -0.31 -7.81
N ASN A 68 3.08 0.18 -6.77
CA ASN A 68 3.69 0.44 -5.47
C ASN A 68 4.05 -0.86 -4.76
N HIS A 69 3.20 -1.89 -4.85
CA HIS A 69 3.49 -3.20 -4.28
C HIS A 69 4.75 -3.80 -4.90
N LYS A 70 4.85 -3.77 -6.23
CA LYS A 70 6.02 -4.24 -6.96
C LYS A 70 7.27 -3.42 -6.61
N ALA A 71 7.18 -2.09 -6.60
CA ALA A 71 8.30 -1.23 -6.26
C ALA A 71 8.87 -1.51 -4.86
N LEU A 72 8.01 -1.75 -3.86
CA LEU A 72 8.47 -2.13 -2.52
C LEU A 72 9.11 -3.50 -2.49
N ARG A 73 8.59 -4.47 -3.25
CA ARG A 73 9.20 -5.80 -3.35
C ARG A 73 10.55 -5.79 -4.04
N ASP A 74 10.69 -4.98 -5.08
CA ASP A 74 11.95 -4.84 -5.82
C ASP A 74 13.00 -4.10 -4.97
N ALA A 75 12.58 -3.08 -4.20
CA ALA A 75 13.45 -2.33 -3.30
C ALA A 75 13.85 -3.12 -2.03
N TYR A 76 12.94 -3.95 -1.52
CA TYR A 76 13.12 -4.73 -0.30
C TYR A 76 12.84 -6.22 -0.54
N PRO A 77 13.82 -6.97 -1.08
CA PRO A 77 13.66 -8.41 -1.37
C PRO A 77 13.32 -9.24 -0.12
N ASN A 78 13.75 -8.77 1.05
CA ASN A 78 13.52 -9.41 2.35
C ASN A 78 12.20 -8.98 3.02
N LEU A 79 11.38 -8.15 2.38
CA LEU A 79 10.08 -7.72 2.90
C LEU A 79 9.04 -8.83 2.64
N PRO A 80 8.47 -9.45 3.69
CA PRO A 80 7.47 -10.49 3.50
C PRO A 80 6.20 -9.95 2.85
N ALA A 81 5.64 -10.71 1.90
CA ALA A 81 4.49 -10.28 1.09
C ALA A 81 3.24 -10.05 1.94
N GLU A 82 3.06 -10.84 2.98
CA GLU A 82 1.95 -10.77 3.92
C GLU A 82 1.97 -9.49 4.76
N LEU A 83 3.11 -8.78 4.81
CA LEU A 83 3.23 -7.48 5.46
C LEU A 83 2.78 -6.32 4.57
N LEU A 84 2.54 -6.58 3.27
CA LEU A 84 2.00 -5.61 2.34
C LEU A 84 0.48 -5.76 2.18
N PRO A 85 -0.25 -4.66 1.93
CA PRO A 85 -1.63 -4.72 1.47
C PRO A 85 -1.78 -5.51 0.18
N THR A 86 -2.97 -6.05 -0.07
CA THR A 86 -3.25 -6.76 -1.31
C THR A 86 -3.06 -5.83 -2.51
N PRO A 87 -2.25 -6.21 -3.51
CA PRO A 87 -2.11 -5.43 -4.72
C PRO A 87 -3.42 -5.48 -5.51
N VAL A 88 -3.94 -4.31 -5.87
CA VAL A 88 -5.11 -4.17 -6.72
C VAL A 88 -4.71 -3.31 -7.91
N ASP A 89 -5.12 -3.75 -9.09
CA ASP A 89 -4.98 -2.97 -10.30
C ASP A 89 -5.98 -1.80 -10.23
N VAL A 90 -5.52 -0.70 -9.65
CA VAL A 90 -6.31 0.53 -9.57
C VAL A 90 -5.95 1.34 -10.80
N PRO A 91 -6.86 1.52 -11.77
CA PRO A 91 -6.61 2.42 -12.88
C PRO A 91 -6.28 3.81 -12.29
N PRO A 92 -5.27 4.52 -12.82
CA PRO A 92 -4.94 5.86 -12.34
C PRO A 92 -6.22 6.70 -12.41
N GLY A 93 -6.74 7.09 -11.25
CA GLY A 93 -7.94 7.90 -11.16
C GLY A 93 -7.78 9.18 -11.98
N PRO A 94 -8.87 9.77 -12.47
CA PRO A 94 -8.80 10.97 -13.31
C PRO A 94 -7.99 12.04 -12.57
N LYS A 95 -6.98 12.58 -13.27
CA LYS A 95 -6.16 13.69 -12.81
C LYS A 95 -7.10 14.78 -12.26
N PRO A 96 -6.96 15.22 -10.99
CA PRO A 96 -7.79 16.31 -10.51
C PRO A 96 -7.58 17.50 -11.44
N LYS A 97 -8.66 17.93 -12.12
CA LYS A 97 -8.66 19.18 -12.87
C LYS A 97 -8.34 20.25 -11.83
N ALA A 98 -7.21 20.93 -11.98
CA ALA A 98 -6.93 22.13 -11.23
C ALA A 98 -8.12 23.07 -11.46
N GLY A 99 -8.98 23.20 -10.47
CA GLY A 99 -10.04 24.20 -10.46
C GLY A 99 -9.35 25.54 -10.40
N THR A 100 -9.38 26.27 -11.52
CA THR A 100 -9.20 27.70 -11.56
C THR A 100 -10.19 28.32 -10.57
N SER A 101 -9.72 28.68 -9.38
CA SER A 101 -10.41 29.66 -8.55
C SER A 101 -10.17 31.02 -9.20
N ALA A 102 -11.12 31.46 -10.03
CA ALA A 102 -11.31 32.85 -10.36
C ALA A 102 -12.30 33.43 -9.34
N GLY A 103 -11.95 34.58 -8.76
CA GLY A 103 -12.76 35.32 -7.78
C GLY A 103 -11.90 36.28 -7.01
#